data_AF-A0A933EEB3-F1
#
_entry.id   AF-A0A933EEB3-F1
#
_cell.length_a   1.000
_cell.length_b   1.000
_cell.length_c   1.000
_cell.angle_alpha   90.00
_cell.angle_beta   90.00
_cell.angle_gamma   90.00
#
_symmetry.space_group_name_H-M   'P 1'
#
loop_
_entity.id
_entity.type
_entity.pdbx_description
1 polymer ?
#
loop_
_entity_poly.entity_id
_entity_poly.type
_entity_poly.pdbx_seq_one_letter_code
_entity_poly.pdbx_strand_id
1 'polypeptide(L)'
;KELRSIGIQPDVIICRTEKPLTSSVREKIALFCDVPPEAVIQAMDASTIYEVPLVLEDEGLGRLITERLGLRTQPPDHREWRALVQRIREPASQVAVALVGKYMGAGDTYVSIVEALHHGGIAANARVTVVQVDSEDIERLSDGEVAERLGAFDGIVVCPGFGSRGVEGKVKAARYARERQVPFLGVCYGLQWAVVEFSRHACGLSGANTTEVDPHTPHPVIDILPEQKSITEKGGTMRLGLYPCRLTPGSLAHRAYGVEMISERHRHRYEVNNAYLPVLTAHGLRVTGIYPEKNLVEIMELEGHPWYLGTQFHGEYRSRPNRPHPLYRDFVRAALRRAGTERAPEVAAVSEEVRGVGSPGMGIHAGDARAAGRDSPLTLPSPQAGEG
;
A
#
# COMPACT_ATOMS: atom_id res chain seq x y z
N LYS A 1 -26.54 -10.95 -29.45
CA LYS A 1 -27.75 -11.79 -29.58
C LYS A 1 -28.25 -12.21 -28.20
N GLU A 2 -27.45 -12.95 -27.43
CA GLU A 2 -27.77 -13.36 -26.04
C GLU A 2 -28.25 -12.22 -25.12
N LEU A 3 -27.53 -11.08 -25.08
CA LEU A 3 -27.94 -9.90 -24.29
C LEU A 3 -29.33 -9.37 -24.70
N ARG A 4 -29.60 -9.27 -26.00
CA ARG A 4 -30.88 -8.78 -26.53
C ARG A 4 -32.02 -9.78 -26.28
N SER A 5 -31.77 -11.09 -26.33
CA SER A 5 -32.80 -12.10 -26.04
C SER A 5 -33.26 -12.09 -24.59
N ILE A 6 -32.45 -11.54 -23.67
CA ILE A 6 -32.85 -11.32 -22.26
C ILE A 6 -33.33 -9.89 -21.98
N GLY A 7 -33.55 -9.08 -23.02
CA GLY A 7 -34.10 -7.73 -22.91
C GLY A 7 -33.08 -6.61 -22.66
N ILE A 8 -31.77 -6.88 -22.78
CA ILE A 8 -30.72 -5.88 -22.60
C ILE A 8 -30.23 -5.39 -23.97
N GLN A 9 -30.47 -4.11 -24.27
CA GLN A 9 -29.92 -3.43 -25.44
C GLN A 9 -28.62 -2.72 -25.04
N PRO A 10 -27.47 -3.06 -25.64
CA PRO A 10 -26.23 -2.36 -25.34
C PRO A 10 -26.22 -0.96 -25.98
N ASP A 11 -25.81 0.05 -25.21
CA ASP A 11 -25.57 1.41 -25.74
C ASP A 11 -24.20 1.58 -26.39
N VAL A 12 -23.21 0.81 -25.92
CA VAL A 12 -21.81 0.84 -26.34
C VAL A 12 -21.29 -0.59 -26.45
N ILE A 13 -20.48 -0.86 -27.48
CA ILE A 13 -19.80 -2.13 -27.69
C ILE A 13 -18.30 -1.92 -27.51
N ILE A 14 -17.71 -2.50 -26.46
CA ILE A 14 -16.26 -2.48 -26.24
C ILE A 14 -15.64 -3.71 -26.91
N CYS A 15 -14.79 -3.48 -27.90
CA CYS A 15 -14.10 -4.50 -28.66
C CYS A 15 -12.65 -4.63 -28.19
N ARG A 16 -12.34 -5.67 -27.42
CA ARG A 16 -10.95 -5.96 -27.06
C ARG A 16 -10.18 -6.49 -28.27
N THR A 17 -9.03 -5.89 -28.60
CA THR A 17 -8.25 -6.26 -29.78
C THR A 17 -6.73 -6.19 -29.57
N GLU A 18 -6.00 -7.03 -30.31
CA GLU A 18 -4.53 -6.94 -30.41
C GLU A 18 -4.08 -5.95 -31.51
N LYS A 19 -4.97 -5.67 -32.47
CA LYS A 19 -4.70 -4.82 -33.65
C LYS A 19 -5.80 -3.75 -33.79
N PRO A 20 -5.48 -2.60 -34.42
CA PRO A 20 -6.48 -1.58 -34.69
C PRO A 20 -7.63 -2.12 -35.55
N LEU A 21 -8.86 -1.71 -35.22
CA LEU A 21 -10.05 -1.97 -36.00
C LEU A 21 -10.07 -1.06 -37.22
N THR A 22 -10.35 -1.63 -38.39
CA THR A 22 -10.64 -0.84 -39.58
C THR A 22 -12.03 -0.22 -39.49
N SER A 23 -12.26 0.90 -40.19
CA SER A 23 -13.59 1.54 -40.26
C SER A 23 -14.66 0.56 -40.75
N SER A 24 -14.34 -0.28 -41.72
CA SER A 24 -15.25 -1.31 -42.25
C SER A 24 -15.66 -2.34 -41.19
N VAL A 25 -14.75 -2.75 -40.30
CA VAL A 25 -15.08 -3.66 -39.20
C VAL A 25 -15.94 -2.93 -38.16
N ARG A 26 -15.61 -1.67 -37.85
CA ARG A 26 -16.39 -0.83 -36.92
C ARG A 26 -17.84 -0.67 -37.39
N GLU A 27 -18.04 -0.30 -38.66
CA GLU A 27 -19.36 -0.17 -39.29
C GLU A 27 -20.14 -1.49 -39.29
N LYS A 28 -19.47 -2.61 -39.58
CA LYS A 28 -20.10 -3.93 -39.56
C LYS A 28 -20.60 -4.29 -38.16
N ILE A 29 -19.78 -4.05 -37.13
CA ILE A 29 -20.18 -4.30 -35.73
C ILE A 29 -21.35 -3.39 -35.35
N ALA A 30 -21.27 -2.11 -35.69
CA ALA A 30 -22.33 -1.13 -35.43
C ALA A 30 -23.68 -1.59 -36.00
N LEU A 31 -23.68 -1.99 -37.28
CA LEU A 31 -24.87 -2.51 -37.96
C LEU A 31 -25.43 -3.77 -37.30
N PHE A 32 -24.59 -4.77 -36.98
CA PHE A 32 -25.06 -6.02 -36.38
C PHE A 32 -25.49 -5.87 -34.93
N CYS A 33 -24.90 -4.93 -34.19
CA CYS A 33 -25.22 -4.65 -32.79
C CYS A 33 -26.33 -3.61 -32.61
N ASP A 34 -26.73 -2.91 -33.68
CA ASP A 34 -27.70 -1.82 -33.64
C ASP A 34 -27.27 -0.69 -32.70
N VAL A 35 -26.04 -0.21 -32.90
CA VAL A 35 -25.45 0.94 -32.21
C VAL A 35 -24.82 1.89 -33.23
N PRO A 36 -24.68 3.19 -32.93
CA PRO A 36 -23.92 4.11 -33.77
C PRO A 36 -22.45 3.66 -33.95
N PRO A 37 -21.79 3.90 -35.10
CA PRO A 37 -20.39 3.54 -35.30
C PRO A 37 -19.43 4.08 -34.24
N GLU A 38 -19.68 5.29 -33.74
CA GLU A 38 -18.92 5.91 -32.64
C GLU A 38 -19.04 5.15 -31.32
N ALA A 39 -20.14 4.41 -31.11
CA ALA A 39 -20.37 3.57 -29.94
C ALA A 39 -19.72 2.18 -30.04
N VAL A 40 -18.98 1.89 -31.11
CA VAL A 40 -18.09 0.74 -31.18
C VAL A 40 -16.69 1.19 -30.75
N ILE A 41 -16.35 0.94 -29.49
CA ILE A 41 -15.13 1.40 -28.81
C ILE A 41 -14.04 0.35 -28.90
N GLN A 42 -12.87 0.73 -29.40
CA GLN A 42 -11.72 -0.16 -29.41
C GLN A 42 -11.06 -0.18 -28.02
N ALA A 43 -10.82 -1.38 -27.50
CA ALA A 43 -10.01 -1.60 -26.29
C ALA A 43 -8.77 -2.40 -26.68
N MET A 44 -7.78 -1.71 -27.25
CA MET A 44 -6.52 -2.35 -27.61
C MET A 44 -5.78 -2.85 -26.38
N ASP A 45 -5.05 -3.96 -26.53
CA ASP A 45 -4.18 -4.45 -25.46
C ASP A 45 -3.18 -3.36 -25.03
N ALA A 46 -3.29 -2.98 -23.76
CA ALA A 46 -2.49 -1.93 -23.15
C ALA A 46 -1.20 -2.51 -22.54
N SER A 47 -0.15 -1.70 -22.49
CA SER A 47 1.13 -2.11 -21.88
C SER A 47 1.04 -2.26 -20.35
N THR A 48 0.01 -1.67 -19.74
CA THR A 48 -0.27 -1.75 -18.31
C THR A 48 -1.76 -1.49 -18.06
N ILE A 49 -2.32 -2.06 -16.99
CA ILE A 49 -3.72 -1.82 -16.60
C ILE A 49 -4.03 -0.34 -16.37
N TYR A 50 -3.02 0.46 -16.00
CA TYR A 50 -3.16 1.90 -15.75
C TYR A 50 -3.29 2.72 -17.03
N GLU A 51 -2.96 2.16 -18.19
CA GLU A 51 -3.13 2.82 -19.48
C GLU A 51 -4.56 2.64 -20.03
N VAL A 52 -5.27 1.59 -19.63
CA VAL A 52 -6.62 1.29 -20.12
C VAL A 52 -7.58 2.48 -20.03
N PRO A 53 -7.64 3.26 -18.92
CA PRO A 53 -8.49 4.45 -18.87
C PRO A 53 -8.18 5.49 -19.95
N LEU A 54 -6.90 5.66 -20.31
CA LEU A 54 -6.49 6.60 -21.36
C LEU A 54 -6.89 6.11 -22.75
N VAL A 55 -6.71 4.80 -23.02
CA VAL A 55 -7.12 4.18 -24.29
C VAL A 55 -8.63 4.33 -24.50
N LEU A 56 -9.42 4.06 -23.47
CA LEU A 56 -10.89 4.17 -23.54
C LEU A 56 -11.35 5.62 -23.68
N GLU A 57 -10.67 6.55 -23.03
CA GLU A 57 -10.98 7.98 -23.15
C GLU A 57 -10.62 8.52 -24.54
N ASP A 58 -9.44 8.15 -25.08
CA ASP A 58 -8.98 8.57 -26.41
C ASP A 58 -9.91 8.00 -27.52
N GLU A 59 -10.59 6.87 -27.29
CA GLU A 59 -11.65 6.32 -28.16
C GLU A 59 -13.04 6.97 -27.96
N GLY A 60 -13.19 7.87 -26.97
CA GLY A 60 -14.40 8.65 -26.75
C GLY A 60 -15.45 8.00 -25.84
N LEU A 61 -15.09 6.96 -25.08
CA LEU A 61 -16.03 6.28 -24.18
C LEU A 61 -16.63 7.23 -23.12
N GLY A 62 -15.80 8.07 -22.49
CA GLY A 62 -16.25 9.01 -21.47
C GLY A 62 -17.29 10.00 -22.00
N ARG A 63 -17.05 10.55 -23.20
CA ARG A 63 -18.00 11.42 -23.90
C ARG A 63 -19.33 10.71 -24.17
N LEU A 64 -19.31 9.49 -24.72
CA LEU A 64 -20.54 8.75 -25.00
C LEU A 64 -21.36 8.47 -23.75
N ILE A 65 -20.71 8.07 -22.65
CA ILE A 65 -21.39 7.80 -21.38
C ILE A 65 -22.08 9.08 -20.85
N THR A 66 -21.37 10.21 -20.87
CA THR A 66 -21.90 11.47 -20.35
C THR A 66 -23.05 12.02 -21.19
N GLU A 67 -22.94 11.96 -22.52
CA GLU A 67 -24.03 12.31 -23.44
C GLU A 67 -25.26 11.42 -23.22
N ARG A 68 -25.08 10.09 -23.15
CA ARG A 68 -26.18 9.13 -22.97
C ARG A 68 -26.90 9.27 -21.64
N LEU A 69 -26.17 9.57 -20.57
CA LEU A 69 -26.74 9.79 -19.25
C LEU A 69 -27.25 11.23 -19.03
N GLY A 70 -27.10 12.12 -20.01
CA GLY A 70 -27.51 13.53 -19.89
C GLY A 70 -26.73 14.31 -18.82
N LEU A 71 -25.49 13.90 -18.55
CA LEU A 71 -24.67 14.50 -17.50
C LEU A 71 -24.00 15.77 -18.02
N ARG A 72 -24.05 16.84 -17.21
CA ARG A 72 -23.25 18.05 -17.46
C ARG A 72 -21.87 17.85 -16.85
N THR A 73 -20.86 17.74 -17.69
CA THR A 73 -19.47 17.51 -17.27
C THR A 73 -18.53 18.57 -17.83
N GLN A 74 -17.35 18.68 -17.24
CA GLN A 74 -16.23 19.42 -17.80
C GLN A 74 -15.28 18.43 -18.50
N PRO A 75 -14.47 18.89 -19.47
CA PRO A 75 -13.42 18.06 -20.03
C PRO A 75 -12.51 17.50 -18.92
N PRO A 76 -12.26 16.18 -18.90
CA PRO A 76 -11.43 15.58 -17.86
C PRO A 76 -9.95 15.99 -17.99
N ASP A 77 -9.29 16.20 -16.85
CA ASP A 77 -7.85 16.44 -16.79
C ASP A 77 -7.10 15.12 -16.52
N HIS A 78 -6.33 14.68 -17.51
CA HIS A 78 -5.55 13.43 -17.44
C HIS A 78 -4.05 13.63 -17.21
N ARG A 79 -3.58 14.86 -16.94
CA ARG A 79 -2.14 15.16 -16.85
C ARG A 79 -1.42 14.27 -15.83
N GLU A 80 -1.98 14.17 -14.62
CA GLU A 80 -1.43 13.32 -13.55
C GLU A 80 -1.37 11.85 -13.97
N TRP A 81 -2.43 11.35 -14.60
CA TRP A 81 -2.55 9.94 -14.99
C TRP A 81 -1.62 9.58 -16.16
N ARG A 82 -1.48 10.48 -17.15
CA ARG A 82 -0.52 10.32 -18.26
C ARG A 82 0.92 10.31 -17.73
N ALA A 83 1.27 11.20 -16.79
CA ALA A 83 2.58 11.21 -16.14
C ALA A 83 2.84 9.94 -15.30
N LEU A 84 1.80 9.36 -14.71
CA LEU A 84 1.87 8.08 -14.00
C LEU A 84 2.18 6.93 -14.96
N VAL A 85 1.44 6.82 -16.06
CA VAL A 85 1.65 5.78 -17.08
C VAL A 85 3.03 5.91 -17.72
N GLN A 86 3.51 7.13 -17.94
CA GLN A 86 4.86 7.37 -18.44
C GLN A 86 5.93 6.81 -17.48
N ARG A 87 5.82 7.06 -16.17
CA ARG A 87 6.77 6.51 -15.17
C ARG A 87 6.79 4.99 -15.11
N ILE A 88 5.67 4.33 -15.43
CA ILE A 88 5.60 2.86 -15.52
C ILE A 88 6.35 2.35 -16.75
N ARG A 89 6.21 3.04 -17.89
CA ARG A 89 6.82 2.67 -19.16
C ARG A 89 8.31 2.96 -19.18
N GLU A 90 8.71 4.12 -18.67
CA GLU A 90 10.06 4.69 -18.74
C GLU A 90 10.61 4.99 -17.33
N PRO A 91 10.81 3.97 -16.48
CA PRO A 91 11.33 4.17 -15.14
C PRO A 91 12.82 4.55 -15.18
N ALA A 92 13.23 5.45 -14.29
CA ALA A 92 14.61 5.94 -14.21
C ALA A 92 15.57 5.02 -13.44
N SER A 93 15.02 4.08 -12.66
CA SER A 93 15.77 3.16 -11.81
C SER A 93 15.08 1.79 -11.75
N GLN A 94 15.74 0.80 -11.17
CA GLN A 94 15.18 -0.53 -10.98
C GLN A 94 15.60 -1.11 -9.63
N VAL A 95 14.78 -2.02 -9.11
CA VAL A 95 15.01 -2.71 -7.83
C VAL A 95 14.41 -4.12 -7.88
N ALA A 96 15.11 -5.10 -7.31
CA ALA A 96 14.64 -6.47 -7.21
C ALA A 96 14.12 -6.77 -5.81
N VAL A 97 12.87 -7.26 -5.71
CA VAL A 97 12.23 -7.59 -4.43
C VAL A 97 11.83 -9.05 -4.40
N ALA A 98 12.30 -9.79 -3.40
CA ALA A 98 11.81 -11.13 -3.11
C ALA A 98 10.47 -11.04 -2.39
N LEU A 99 9.45 -11.67 -2.96
CA LEU A 99 8.18 -11.90 -2.31
C LEU A 99 8.20 -13.34 -1.78
N VAL A 100 8.27 -13.52 -0.46
CA VAL A 100 8.42 -14.84 0.19
C VAL A 100 7.06 -15.30 0.74
N GLY A 101 6.51 -16.36 0.16
CA GLY A 101 5.15 -16.83 0.42
C GLY A 101 4.98 -18.32 0.15
N LYS A 102 3.79 -18.85 0.50
CA LYS A 102 3.46 -20.28 0.48
C LYS A 102 2.78 -20.73 -0.83
N TYR A 103 2.25 -19.78 -1.59
CA TYR A 103 1.36 -20.04 -2.74
C TYR A 103 1.86 -19.30 -3.97
N MET A 104 2.97 -19.77 -4.54
CA MET A 104 3.64 -19.10 -5.67
C MET A 104 3.27 -19.65 -7.05
N GLY A 105 2.37 -20.63 -7.11
CA GLY A 105 1.89 -21.23 -8.37
C GLY A 105 0.55 -20.68 -8.88
N ALA A 106 -0.22 -19.99 -8.04
CA ALA A 106 -1.44 -19.29 -8.43
C ALA A 106 -1.12 -17.80 -8.53
N GLY A 107 -1.02 -17.29 -9.76
CA GLY A 107 -0.47 -15.96 -10.08
C GLY A 107 -1.03 -14.79 -9.27
N ASP A 108 -2.26 -14.92 -8.76
CA ASP A 108 -2.97 -13.82 -8.13
C ASP A 108 -2.95 -13.81 -6.59
N THR A 109 -2.33 -14.81 -5.93
CA THR A 109 -2.46 -14.97 -4.46
C THR A 109 -2.01 -13.75 -3.67
N TYR A 110 -1.02 -13.03 -4.19
CA TYR A 110 -0.44 -11.84 -3.55
C TYR A 110 -0.57 -10.58 -4.41
N VAL A 111 -1.53 -10.54 -5.35
CA VAL A 111 -1.70 -9.45 -6.32
C VAL A 111 -1.76 -8.08 -5.65
N SER A 112 -2.43 -7.94 -4.50
CA SER A 112 -2.50 -6.66 -3.79
C SER A 112 -1.15 -6.19 -3.27
N ILE A 113 -0.31 -7.11 -2.78
CA ILE A 113 1.04 -6.78 -2.29
C ILE A 113 1.95 -6.42 -3.46
N VAL A 114 1.86 -7.17 -4.58
CA VAL A 114 2.59 -6.88 -5.82
C VAL A 114 2.22 -5.49 -6.33
N GLU A 115 0.93 -5.16 -6.42
CA GLU A 115 0.50 -3.83 -6.86
C GLU A 115 0.92 -2.73 -5.88
N ALA A 116 0.88 -2.98 -4.57
CA ALA A 116 1.36 -2.00 -3.60
C ALA A 116 2.87 -1.72 -3.73
N LEU A 117 3.68 -2.73 -4.09
CA LEU A 117 5.08 -2.57 -4.44
C LEU A 117 5.26 -1.79 -5.74
N HIS A 118 4.48 -2.10 -6.78
CA HIS A 118 4.48 -1.34 -8.04
C HIS A 118 4.12 0.14 -7.81
N HIS A 119 3.13 0.44 -6.96
CA HIS A 119 2.79 1.81 -6.58
C HIS A 119 3.97 2.52 -5.89
N GLY A 120 4.71 1.81 -5.02
CA GLY A 120 5.95 2.31 -4.43
C GLY A 120 7.01 2.64 -5.50
N GLY A 121 7.15 1.77 -6.50
CA GLY A 121 8.00 1.98 -7.68
C GLY A 121 7.62 3.22 -8.49
N ILE A 122 6.34 3.38 -8.82
CA ILE A 122 5.80 4.56 -9.53
C ILE A 122 6.17 5.85 -8.80
N ALA A 123 6.02 5.86 -7.48
CA ALA A 123 6.34 7.03 -6.67
C ALA A 123 7.84 7.33 -6.54
N ALA A 124 8.68 6.31 -6.74
CA ALA A 124 10.13 6.43 -6.78
C ALA A 124 10.70 6.54 -8.21
N ASN A 125 9.84 6.60 -9.24
CA ASN A 125 10.22 6.51 -10.65
C ASN A 125 11.13 5.29 -10.94
N ALA A 126 10.71 4.13 -10.43
CA ALA A 126 11.49 2.90 -10.43
C ALA A 126 10.68 1.69 -10.91
N ARG A 127 11.34 0.80 -11.65
CA ARG A 127 10.83 -0.54 -11.97
C ARG A 127 11.06 -1.45 -10.77
N VAL A 128 9.98 -1.99 -10.20
CA VAL A 128 10.09 -3.01 -9.16
C VAL A 128 9.92 -4.38 -9.80
N THR A 129 10.99 -5.17 -9.83
CA THR A 129 10.94 -6.56 -10.27
C THR A 129 10.62 -7.44 -9.06
N VAL A 130 9.36 -7.88 -8.95
CA VAL A 130 8.93 -8.76 -7.87
C VAL A 130 9.14 -10.21 -8.28
N VAL A 131 9.99 -10.93 -7.54
CA VAL A 131 10.24 -12.36 -7.76
C VAL A 131 9.56 -13.15 -6.66
N GLN A 132 8.67 -14.05 -7.07
CA GLN A 132 8.01 -14.97 -6.15
C GLN A 132 8.99 -16.06 -5.72
N VAL A 133 9.23 -16.17 -4.41
CA VAL A 133 10.05 -17.20 -3.79
C VAL A 133 9.19 -18.06 -2.87
N ASP A 134 9.10 -19.35 -3.16
CA ASP A 134 8.34 -20.28 -2.31
C ASP A 134 9.06 -20.50 -0.98
N SER A 135 8.37 -20.23 0.11
CA SER A 135 8.88 -20.44 1.46
C SER A 135 9.16 -21.91 1.77
N GLU A 136 8.46 -22.87 1.15
CA GLU A 136 8.74 -24.29 1.32
C GLU A 136 10.07 -24.72 0.67
N ASP A 137 10.49 -24.01 -0.38
CA ASP A 137 11.81 -24.23 -0.97
C ASP A 137 12.89 -23.72 -0.02
N ILE A 138 12.73 -22.50 0.52
CA ILE A 138 13.67 -21.89 1.48
C ILE A 138 13.83 -22.76 2.74
N GLU A 139 12.73 -23.35 3.22
CA GLU A 139 12.72 -24.21 4.40
C GLU A 139 13.73 -25.36 4.32
N ARG A 140 13.96 -25.90 3.13
CA ARG A 140 14.87 -27.03 2.89
C ARG A 140 16.34 -26.62 2.70
N LEU A 141 16.62 -25.33 2.56
CA LEU A 141 17.96 -24.80 2.29
C LEU A 141 18.77 -24.63 3.58
N SER A 142 20.08 -24.86 3.50
CA SER A 142 21.04 -24.43 4.51
C SER A 142 21.19 -22.90 4.53
N ASP A 143 21.76 -22.33 5.60
CA ASP A 143 21.97 -20.88 5.72
C ASP A 143 22.81 -20.31 4.55
N GLY A 144 23.75 -21.10 4.01
CA GLY A 144 24.55 -20.72 2.83
C GLY A 144 23.72 -20.66 1.55
N GLU A 145 22.88 -21.66 1.32
CA GLU A 145 21.98 -21.72 0.15
C GLU A 145 20.87 -20.67 0.23
N VAL A 146 20.37 -20.34 1.43
CA VAL A 146 19.46 -19.20 1.65
C VAL A 146 20.15 -17.91 1.21
N ALA A 147 21.43 -17.74 1.56
CA ALA A 147 22.19 -16.54 1.18
C ALA A 147 22.42 -16.43 -0.33
N GLU A 148 22.65 -17.54 -1.01
CA GLU A 148 22.72 -17.58 -2.48
C GLU A 148 21.36 -17.25 -3.11
N ARG A 149 20.29 -17.89 -2.62
CA ARG A 149 18.94 -17.73 -3.14
C ARG A 149 18.41 -16.31 -2.95
N LEU A 150 18.70 -15.67 -1.83
CA LEU A 150 18.19 -14.33 -1.49
C LEU A 150 19.17 -13.19 -1.77
N GLY A 151 20.43 -13.50 -2.11
CA GLY A 151 21.50 -12.51 -2.26
C GLY A 151 21.35 -11.54 -3.42
N ALA A 152 20.55 -11.88 -4.43
CA ALA A 152 20.28 -11.03 -5.57
C ALA A 152 19.18 -9.97 -5.34
N PHE A 153 18.53 -9.96 -4.16
CA PHE A 153 17.41 -9.07 -3.89
C PHE A 153 17.81 -7.87 -3.02
N ASP A 154 17.24 -6.72 -3.37
CA ASP A 154 17.43 -5.44 -2.70
C ASP A 154 16.40 -5.22 -1.57
N GLY A 155 15.34 -6.02 -1.55
CA GLY A 155 14.32 -6.01 -0.53
C GLY A 155 13.62 -7.35 -0.41
N ILE A 156 13.15 -7.66 0.80
CA ILE A 156 12.43 -8.91 1.11
C ILE A 156 11.08 -8.56 1.74
N VAL A 157 10.01 -9.11 1.17
CA VAL A 157 8.67 -9.06 1.73
C VAL A 157 8.27 -10.46 2.16
N VAL A 158 7.94 -10.65 3.44
CA VAL A 158 7.35 -11.90 3.91
C VAL A 158 5.84 -11.75 3.94
N CYS A 159 5.18 -12.56 3.10
CA CYS A 159 3.75 -12.49 2.87
C CYS A 159 2.90 -12.95 4.06
N PRO A 160 1.62 -12.54 4.09
CA PRO A 160 0.63 -13.14 4.98
C PRO A 160 0.42 -14.63 4.67
N GLY A 161 -0.21 -15.34 5.59
CA GLY A 161 -0.45 -16.78 5.50
C GLY A 161 -1.17 -17.31 6.73
N PHE A 162 -1.32 -18.63 6.77
CA PHE A 162 -1.90 -19.37 7.89
C PHE A 162 -1.40 -20.83 7.88
N GLY A 163 -1.45 -21.45 9.04
CA GLY A 163 -1.02 -22.84 9.26
C GLY A 163 0.49 -23.07 9.14
N SER A 164 0.92 -24.30 9.39
CA SER A 164 2.31 -24.67 9.67
C SER A 164 3.23 -24.84 8.45
N ARG A 165 2.71 -24.87 7.23
CA ARG A 165 3.50 -25.22 6.04
C ARG A 165 4.35 -24.04 5.55
N GLY A 166 5.65 -24.27 5.33
CA GLY A 166 6.60 -23.28 4.80
C GLY A 166 6.99 -22.18 5.80
N VAL A 167 6.70 -22.37 7.08
CA VAL A 167 6.91 -21.34 8.10
C VAL A 167 8.38 -21.15 8.46
N GLU A 168 9.17 -22.22 8.47
CA GLU A 168 10.60 -22.12 8.77
C GLU A 168 11.36 -21.46 7.61
N GLY A 169 10.85 -21.55 6.39
CA GLY A 169 11.34 -20.74 5.27
C GLY A 169 11.12 -19.24 5.46
N LYS A 170 9.98 -18.83 6.05
CA LYS A 170 9.72 -17.43 6.41
C LYS A 170 10.66 -16.97 7.53
N VAL A 171 10.92 -17.81 8.52
CA VAL A 171 11.91 -17.56 9.59
C VAL A 171 13.29 -17.33 8.98
N LYS A 172 13.75 -18.23 8.10
CA LYS A 172 15.04 -18.10 7.40
C LYS A 172 15.14 -16.82 6.58
N ALA A 173 14.08 -16.43 5.85
CA ALA A 173 14.06 -15.20 5.08
C ALA A 173 14.11 -13.94 5.96
N ALA A 174 13.37 -13.92 7.07
CA ALA A 174 13.40 -12.83 8.05
C ALA A 174 14.78 -12.70 8.73
N ARG A 175 15.40 -13.83 9.06
CA ARG A 175 16.76 -13.90 9.63
C ARG A 175 17.79 -13.37 8.65
N TYR A 176 17.75 -13.85 7.41
CA TYR A 176 18.65 -13.39 6.36
C TYR A 176 18.55 -11.88 6.18
N ALA A 177 17.33 -11.33 6.11
CA ALA A 177 17.12 -9.90 5.95
C ALA A 177 17.73 -9.12 7.13
N ARG A 178 17.47 -9.56 8.37
CA ARG A 178 17.99 -8.96 9.60
C ARG A 178 19.52 -8.95 9.63
N GLU A 179 20.14 -10.10 9.41
CA GLU A 179 21.59 -10.29 9.54
C GLU A 179 22.38 -9.66 8.38
N ARG A 180 21.77 -9.55 7.19
CA ARG A 180 22.40 -8.95 5.99
C ARG A 180 21.96 -7.51 5.72
N GLN A 181 21.20 -6.91 6.63
CA GLN A 181 20.71 -5.54 6.53
C GLN A 181 19.90 -5.29 5.23
N VAL A 182 19.16 -6.29 4.77
CA VAL A 182 18.30 -6.19 3.58
C VAL A 182 16.97 -5.59 4.01
N PRO A 183 16.49 -4.48 3.39
CA PRO A 183 15.17 -3.95 3.61
C PRO A 183 14.10 -5.03 3.71
N PHE A 184 13.36 -5.03 4.82
CA PHE A 184 12.39 -6.06 5.16
C PHE A 184 11.01 -5.46 5.44
N LEU A 185 9.97 -6.08 4.88
CA LEU A 185 8.59 -5.81 5.21
C LEU A 185 7.83 -7.11 5.51
N GLY A 186 7.43 -7.29 6.77
CA GLY A 186 6.57 -8.39 7.21
C GLY A 186 5.09 -7.97 7.20
N VAL A 187 4.24 -8.69 6.48
CA VAL A 187 2.80 -8.36 6.39
C VAL A 187 1.96 -9.41 7.12
N CYS A 188 1.22 -8.99 8.15
CA CYS A 188 0.38 -9.83 9.00
C CYS A 188 1.17 -11.03 9.55
N TYR A 189 1.00 -12.21 8.96
CA TYR A 189 1.80 -13.41 9.28
C TYR A 189 3.31 -13.17 9.13
N GLY A 190 3.73 -12.28 8.23
CA GLY A 190 5.14 -11.91 8.08
C GLY A 190 5.73 -11.19 9.30
N LEU A 191 4.95 -10.36 9.99
CA LEU A 191 5.37 -9.79 11.28
C LEU A 191 5.52 -10.90 12.32
N GLN A 192 4.55 -11.82 12.38
CA GLN A 192 4.54 -12.90 13.37
C GLN A 192 5.80 -13.78 13.24
N TRP A 193 6.19 -14.15 12.02
CA TRP A 193 7.42 -14.91 11.80
C TRP A 193 8.70 -14.10 12.01
N ALA A 194 8.68 -12.79 11.80
CA ALA A 194 9.80 -11.93 12.20
C ALA A 194 9.98 -11.89 13.73
N VAL A 195 8.88 -11.84 14.49
CA VAL A 195 8.92 -11.92 15.96
C VAL A 195 9.42 -13.29 16.42
N VAL A 196 8.93 -14.38 15.83
CA VAL A 196 9.38 -15.75 16.15
C VAL A 196 10.87 -15.92 15.84
N GLU A 197 11.32 -15.49 14.66
CA GLU A 197 12.73 -15.49 14.25
C GLU A 197 13.60 -14.75 15.27
N PHE A 198 13.24 -13.50 15.57
CA PHE A 198 14.01 -12.65 16.47
C PHE A 198 14.06 -13.23 17.89
N SER A 199 12.94 -13.80 18.36
CA SER A 199 12.86 -14.46 19.67
C SER A 199 13.85 -15.63 19.77
N ARG A 200 13.90 -16.48 18.73
CA ARG A 200 14.79 -17.65 18.69
C ARG A 200 16.26 -17.25 18.58
N HIS A 201 16.57 -16.34 17.66
CA HIS A 201 17.95 -16.13 17.21
C HIS A 201 18.64 -14.91 17.83
N ALA A 202 17.89 -13.90 18.28
CA ALA A 202 18.46 -12.71 18.93
C ALA A 202 18.22 -12.70 20.45
N CYS A 203 17.09 -13.24 20.93
CA CYS A 203 16.73 -13.23 22.35
C CYS A 203 17.07 -14.54 23.10
N GLY A 204 17.52 -15.58 22.39
CA GLY A 204 17.87 -16.88 22.99
C GLY A 204 16.66 -17.72 23.45
N LEU A 205 15.44 -17.37 23.04
CA LEU A 205 14.22 -18.10 23.39
C LEU A 205 14.05 -19.31 22.47
N SER A 206 14.89 -20.32 22.68
CA SER A 206 14.85 -21.56 21.90
C SER A 206 13.48 -22.23 21.99
N GLY A 207 12.90 -22.59 20.84
CA GLY A 207 11.56 -23.16 20.77
C GLY A 207 10.43 -22.13 20.74
N ALA A 208 10.70 -20.82 20.72
CA ALA A 208 9.65 -19.81 20.56
C ALA A 208 8.83 -20.01 19.30
N ASN A 209 7.51 -19.87 19.40
CA ASN A 209 6.62 -20.09 18.27
C ASN A 209 5.29 -19.36 18.42
N THR A 210 4.46 -19.45 17.39
CA THR A 210 3.03 -19.15 17.48
C THR A 210 2.25 -20.36 17.98
N THR A 211 1.27 -20.14 18.85
CA THR A 211 0.33 -21.21 19.28
C THR A 211 -0.59 -21.68 18.15
N GLU A 212 -0.62 -20.99 17.00
CA GLU A 212 -1.26 -21.49 15.77
C GLU A 212 -0.57 -22.75 15.23
N VAL A 213 0.76 -22.80 15.33
CA VAL A 213 1.60 -23.83 14.70
C VAL A 213 2.09 -24.84 15.73
N ASP A 214 2.50 -24.35 16.90
CA ASP A 214 2.94 -25.19 18.02
C ASP A 214 2.20 -24.76 19.30
N PRO A 215 1.05 -25.39 19.61
CA PRO A 215 0.29 -25.11 20.82
C PRO A 215 1.03 -25.40 22.14
N HIS A 216 2.15 -26.14 22.07
CA HIS A 216 2.93 -26.56 23.23
C HIS A 216 4.30 -25.87 23.31
N THR A 217 4.53 -24.83 22.49
CA THR A 217 5.77 -24.06 22.54
C THR A 217 6.07 -23.58 23.95
N PRO A 218 7.32 -23.73 24.44
CA PRO A 218 7.72 -23.18 25.74
C PRO A 218 7.67 -21.65 25.75
N HIS A 219 7.71 -21.01 24.58
CA HIS A 219 7.68 -19.56 24.44
C HIS A 219 6.64 -19.10 23.41
N PRO A 220 5.35 -18.97 23.79
CA PRO A 220 4.27 -18.52 22.91
C PRO A 220 4.35 -17.01 22.68
N VAL A 221 5.31 -16.59 21.86
CA VAL A 221 5.56 -15.17 21.54
C VAL A 221 4.48 -14.57 20.64
N ILE A 222 3.73 -15.43 19.93
CA ILE A 222 2.50 -15.10 19.22
C ILE A 222 1.39 -16.01 19.76
N ASP A 223 0.27 -15.44 20.22
CA ASP A 223 -0.82 -16.19 20.84
C ASP A 223 -2.18 -15.54 20.59
N ILE A 224 -3.27 -16.29 20.81
CA ILE A 224 -4.62 -15.73 20.90
C ILE A 224 -4.73 -14.97 22.23
N LEU A 225 -5.43 -13.84 22.23
CA LEU A 225 -5.66 -13.07 23.45
C LEU A 225 -6.38 -13.92 24.51
N PRO A 226 -6.01 -13.83 25.81
CA PRO A 226 -6.66 -14.62 26.86
C PRO A 226 -8.19 -14.50 26.88
N GLU A 227 -8.73 -13.30 26.63
CA GLU A 227 -10.17 -13.03 26.58
C GLU A 227 -10.87 -13.73 25.41
N GLN A 228 -10.12 -14.12 24.39
CA GLN A 228 -10.59 -14.81 23.20
C GLN A 228 -10.48 -16.34 23.32
N LYS A 229 -9.76 -16.86 24.32
CA LYS A 229 -9.60 -18.32 24.53
C LYS A 229 -10.89 -19.02 24.95
N SER A 230 -11.84 -18.30 25.53
CA SER A 230 -13.17 -18.79 25.90
C SER A 230 -14.19 -18.78 24.75
N ILE A 231 -13.85 -18.17 23.61
CA ILE A 231 -14.73 -18.07 22.43
C ILE A 231 -14.56 -19.33 21.57
N THR A 232 -15.54 -20.23 21.63
CA THR A 232 -15.53 -21.52 20.93
C THR A 232 -16.05 -21.45 19.48
N GLU A 233 -16.71 -20.35 19.10
CA GLU A 233 -17.23 -20.15 17.74
C GLU A 233 -16.11 -19.80 16.75
N LYS A 234 -16.00 -20.58 15.66
CA LYS A 234 -15.08 -20.30 14.55
C LYS A 234 -15.44 -18.95 13.90
N GLY A 235 -14.68 -17.91 14.22
CA GLY A 235 -14.84 -16.55 13.69
C GLY A 235 -14.92 -15.46 14.76
N GLY A 236 -15.30 -15.81 15.99
CA GLY A 236 -15.51 -14.83 17.07
C GLY A 236 -14.23 -14.16 17.61
N THR A 237 -13.06 -14.67 17.24
CA THR A 237 -11.75 -14.11 17.63
C THR A 237 -11.07 -13.32 16.50
N MET A 238 -11.67 -13.26 15.31
CA MET A 238 -11.07 -12.64 14.14
C MET A 238 -11.14 -11.11 14.19
N ARG A 239 -9.99 -10.46 14.14
CA ARG A 239 -9.90 -9.02 13.83
C ARG A 239 -10.03 -8.84 12.34
N LEU A 240 -11.18 -8.34 11.92
CA LEU A 240 -11.52 -8.08 10.52
C LEU A 240 -11.94 -6.63 10.32
N GLY A 241 -11.36 -5.96 9.33
CA GLY A 241 -11.73 -4.59 8.97
C GLY A 241 -10.76 -3.53 9.51
N LEU A 242 -11.22 -2.30 9.65
CA LEU A 242 -10.36 -1.14 9.95
C LEU A 242 -10.16 -0.97 11.46
N TYR A 243 -8.91 -0.90 11.92
CA TYR A 243 -8.58 -0.64 13.33
C TYR A 243 -7.59 0.52 13.46
N PRO A 244 -7.67 1.32 14.54
CA PRO A 244 -6.72 2.41 14.77
C PRO A 244 -5.37 1.88 15.26
N CYS A 245 -4.30 2.56 14.84
CA CYS A 245 -2.95 2.30 15.30
C CYS A 245 -2.26 3.64 15.61
N ARG A 246 -1.73 3.75 16.84
CA ARG A 246 -0.94 4.89 17.31
C ARG A 246 0.53 4.60 17.10
N LEU A 247 1.18 5.46 16.33
CA LEU A 247 2.58 5.34 15.95
C LEU A 247 3.48 6.03 16.98
N THR A 248 4.64 5.43 17.23
CA THR A 248 5.67 6.03 18.08
C THR A 248 6.39 7.14 17.31
N PRO A 249 6.44 8.39 17.84
CA PRO A 249 7.14 9.48 17.18
C PRO A 249 8.59 9.13 16.84
N GLY A 250 9.01 9.46 15.63
CA GLY A 250 10.37 9.17 15.15
C GLY A 250 10.63 7.71 14.76
N SER A 251 9.64 6.82 14.76
CA SER A 251 9.78 5.49 14.15
C SER A 251 9.82 5.54 12.62
N LEU A 252 10.22 4.46 11.95
CA LEU A 252 10.12 4.31 10.50
C LEU A 252 8.67 4.48 10.03
N ALA A 253 7.72 3.81 10.69
CA ALA A 253 6.30 3.96 10.39
C ALA A 253 5.84 5.41 10.55
N HIS A 254 6.15 6.06 11.67
CA HIS A 254 5.77 7.47 11.90
C HIS A 254 6.35 8.40 10.81
N ARG A 255 7.63 8.24 10.46
CA ARG A 255 8.24 9.02 9.37
C ARG A 255 7.57 8.76 8.02
N ALA A 256 7.20 7.51 7.74
CA ALA A 256 6.55 7.17 6.48
C ALA A 256 5.14 7.76 6.37
N TYR A 257 4.31 7.59 7.40
CA TYR A 257 2.94 8.10 7.42
C TYR A 257 2.86 9.62 7.60
N GLY A 258 3.80 10.21 8.35
CA GLY A 258 3.81 11.65 8.65
C GLY A 258 2.76 12.09 9.68
N VAL A 259 2.08 11.14 10.35
CA VAL A 259 1.03 11.38 11.35
C VAL A 259 1.16 10.37 12.50
N GLU A 260 0.63 10.72 13.68
CA GLU A 260 0.68 9.84 14.86
C GLU A 260 -0.41 8.77 14.87
N MET A 261 -1.62 9.09 14.43
CA MET A 261 -2.76 8.17 14.43
C MET A 261 -3.12 7.74 13.01
N ILE A 262 -3.14 6.43 12.76
CA ILE A 262 -3.54 5.84 11.48
C ILE A 262 -4.68 4.85 11.69
N SER A 263 -5.25 4.34 10.60
CA SER A 263 -6.21 3.24 10.65
C SER A 263 -5.99 2.29 9.49
N GLU A 264 -5.85 0.99 9.77
CA GLU A 264 -5.45 -0.01 8.78
C GLU A 264 -6.31 -1.27 8.83
N ARG A 265 -6.29 -2.04 7.74
CA ARG A 265 -7.17 -3.22 7.58
C ARG A 265 -6.55 -4.48 8.16
N HIS A 266 -7.28 -5.18 9.03
CA HIS A 266 -6.88 -6.44 9.64
C HIS A 266 -7.66 -7.62 9.08
N ARG A 267 -7.01 -8.78 9.10
CA ARG A 267 -7.63 -10.08 8.88
C ARG A 267 -6.77 -11.17 9.55
N HIS A 268 -6.79 -11.22 10.87
CA HIS A 268 -6.02 -12.21 11.63
C HIS A 268 -6.68 -12.50 12.99
N ARG A 269 -6.12 -13.45 13.74
CA ARG A 269 -6.63 -13.90 15.05
C ARG A 269 -5.57 -13.90 16.15
N TYR A 270 -4.30 -13.94 15.77
CA TYR A 270 -3.19 -14.15 16.69
C TYR A 270 -2.43 -12.83 16.86
N GLU A 271 -2.07 -12.54 18.10
CA GLU A 271 -1.42 -11.31 18.50
C GLU A 271 -0.01 -11.55 19.02
N VAL A 272 0.83 -10.52 19.00
CA VAL A 272 2.09 -10.57 19.75
C VAL A 272 1.77 -10.68 21.23
N ASN A 273 2.36 -11.66 21.90
CA ASN A 273 2.15 -11.85 23.32
C ASN A 273 2.91 -10.79 24.11
N ASN A 274 2.15 -9.88 24.73
CA ASN A 274 2.71 -8.73 25.46
C ASN A 274 3.68 -9.10 26.58
N ALA A 275 3.60 -10.33 27.13
CA ALA A 275 4.53 -10.83 28.14
C ALA A 275 5.99 -10.89 27.66
N TYR A 276 6.21 -10.98 26.34
CA TYR A 276 7.54 -11.05 25.73
C TYR A 276 8.09 -9.69 25.28
N LEU A 277 7.31 -8.60 25.34
CA LEU A 277 7.79 -7.29 24.91
C LEU A 277 9.03 -6.80 25.66
N PRO A 278 9.16 -6.97 26.99
CA PRO A 278 10.35 -6.54 27.70
C PRO A 278 11.64 -7.17 27.15
N VAL A 279 11.63 -8.48 26.86
CA VAL A 279 12.80 -9.17 26.31
C VAL A 279 13.06 -8.78 24.84
N LEU A 280 12.01 -8.67 24.02
CA LEU A 280 12.14 -8.27 22.61
C LEU A 280 12.70 -6.85 22.46
N THR A 281 12.16 -5.90 23.24
CA THR A 281 12.58 -4.50 23.20
C THR A 281 13.98 -4.31 23.77
N ALA A 282 14.36 -5.05 24.83
CA ALA A 282 15.72 -5.02 25.36
C ALA A 282 16.79 -5.47 24.36
N HIS A 283 16.43 -6.31 23.38
CA HIS A 283 17.32 -6.76 22.31
C HIS A 283 17.20 -5.91 21.02
N GLY A 284 16.33 -4.90 20.99
CA GLY A 284 16.23 -3.92 19.90
C GLY A 284 15.03 -4.08 18.97
N LEU A 285 14.16 -5.09 19.15
CA LEU A 285 12.89 -5.17 18.41
C LEU A 285 11.82 -4.33 19.12
N ARG A 286 11.62 -3.11 18.62
CA ARG A 286 10.78 -2.10 19.25
C ARG A 286 9.33 -2.18 18.78
N VAL A 287 8.40 -2.03 19.72
CA VAL A 287 6.99 -1.76 19.39
C VAL A 287 6.86 -0.31 18.96
N THR A 288 6.43 -0.08 17.73
CA THR A 288 6.32 1.28 17.16
C THR A 288 4.91 1.62 16.69
N GLY A 289 3.98 0.67 16.74
CA GLY A 289 2.57 0.88 16.51
C GLY A 289 1.73 0.05 17.47
N ILE A 290 0.75 0.65 18.13
CA ILE A 290 -0.18 -0.05 19.02
C ILE A 290 -1.63 0.30 18.73
N TYR A 291 -2.55 -0.63 18.94
CA TYR A 291 -3.97 -0.33 19.10
C TYR A 291 -4.22 0.14 20.54
N PRO A 292 -4.50 1.44 20.78
CA PRO A 292 -4.46 1.99 22.14
C PRO A 292 -5.48 1.40 23.11
N GLU A 293 -6.66 1.01 22.62
CA GLU A 293 -7.76 0.56 23.47
C GLU A 293 -7.50 -0.82 24.09
N LYS A 294 -6.87 -1.71 23.33
CA LYS A 294 -6.59 -3.09 23.76
C LYS A 294 -5.10 -3.35 24.00
N ASN A 295 -4.26 -2.33 23.84
CA ASN A 295 -2.81 -2.40 23.95
C ASN A 295 -2.22 -3.55 23.09
N LEU A 296 -2.71 -3.70 21.86
CA LEU A 296 -2.25 -4.72 20.92
C LEU A 296 -1.13 -4.17 20.06
N VAL A 297 -0.11 -4.98 19.80
CA VAL A 297 1.00 -4.61 18.92
C VAL A 297 0.53 -4.64 17.48
N GLU A 298 0.72 -3.54 16.77
CA GLU A 298 0.35 -3.41 15.35
C GLU A 298 1.57 -3.31 14.44
N ILE A 299 2.65 -2.69 14.92
CA ILE A 299 3.89 -2.50 14.18
C ILE A 299 5.07 -2.76 15.12
N MET A 300 6.04 -3.53 14.61
CA MET A 300 7.35 -3.67 15.24
C MET A 300 8.47 -3.33 14.25
N GLU A 301 9.50 -2.66 14.76
CA GLU A 301 10.67 -2.22 13.99
C GLU A 301 11.95 -2.66 14.68
N LEU A 302 12.96 -3.05 13.91
CA LEU A 302 14.28 -3.38 14.46
C LEU A 302 15.16 -2.13 14.52
N GLU A 303 15.65 -1.81 15.70
CA GLU A 303 16.59 -0.71 15.92
C GLU A 303 17.93 -0.96 15.20
N GLY A 304 18.50 0.11 14.63
CA GLY A 304 19.78 0.05 13.91
C GLY A 304 19.71 -0.51 12.47
N HIS A 305 18.59 -1.13 12.07
CA HIS A 305 18.43 -1.65 10.72
C HIS A 305 17.90 -0.57 9.74
N PRO A 306 18.39 -0.47 8.48
CA PRO A 306 18.00 0.61 7.55
C PRO A 306 16.50 0.63 7.24
N TRP A 307 15.89 -0.54 7.09
CA TRP A 307 14.45 -0.72 7.01
C TRP A 307 14.07 -2.15 7.41
N TYR A 308 13.63 -2.39 8.64
CA TYR A 308 13.10 -3.69 9.06
C TYR A 308 11.85 -3.46 9.89
N LEU A 309 10.70 -3.74 9.26
CA LEU A 309 9.41 -3.39 9.81
C LEU A 309 8.42 -4.52 9.53
N GLY A 310 7.66 -4.91 10.54
CA GLY A 310 6.53 -5.82 10.41
C GLY A 310 5.23 -5.14 10.84
N THR A 311 4.13 -5.49 10.18
CA THR A 311 2.77 -5.00 10.50
C THR A 311 1.82 -6.16 10.75
N GLN A 312 0.86 -6.02 11.66
CA GLN A 312 -0.27 -6.96 11.79
C GLN A 312 -1.33 -6.72 10.72
N PHE A 313 -1.46 -5.49 10.23
CA PHE A 313 -2.43 -5.12 9.22
C PHE A 313 -1.96 -5.38 7.78
N HIS A 314 -2.86 -5.14 6.85
CA HIS A 314 -2.70 -5.24 5.41
C HIS A 314 -2.78 -3.84 4.78
N GLY A 315 -1.65 -3.14 4.72
CA GLY A 315 -1.57 -1.80 4.12
C GLY A 315 -1.76 -1.82 2.59
N GLU A 316 -1.52 -2.96 1.95
CA GLU A 316 -1.64 -3.13 0.51
C GLU A 316 -3.03 -2.80 -0.02
N TYR A 317 -4.08 -3.06 0.76
CA TYR A 317 -5.47 -2.79 0.35
C TYR A 317 -5.79 -1.30 0.22
N ARG A 318 -5.00 -0.44 0.87
CA ARG A 318 -5.16 1.02 0.83
C ARG A 318 -4.21 1.70 -0.15
N SER A 319 -3.30 0.93 -0.77
CA SER A 319 -2.39 1.44 -1.79
C SER A 319 -3.15 1.80 -3.06
N ARG A 320 -2.79 2.92 -3.68
CA ARG A 320 -3.30 3.38 -4.99
C ARG A 320 -2.12 3.82 -5.85
N PRO A 321 -2.21 3.75 -7.18
CA PRO A 321 -1.07 4.10 -8.05
C PRO A 321 -0.62 5.56 -7.89
N ASN A 322 -1.56 6.49 -7.69
CA ASN A 322 -1.27 7.90 -7.44
C ASN A 322 -1.17 8.27 -5.95
N ARG A 323 -1.56 7.36 -5.05
CA ARG A 323 -1.44 7.51 -3.60
C ARG A 323 -0.92 6.20 -3.02
N PRO A 324 0.38 5.90 -3.22
CA PRO A 324 0.98 4.66 -2.75
C PRO A 324 0.88 4.59 -1.23
N HIS A 325 0.70 3.39 -0.72
CA HIS A 325 0.71 3.18 0.73
C HIS A 325 2.09 3.57 1.31
N PRO A 326 2.15 4.38 2.39
CA PRO A 326 3.42 4.95 2.87
C PRO A 326 4.51 3.93 3.19
N LEU A 327 4.15 2.80 3.82
CA LEU A 327 5.13 1.76 4.15
C LEU A 327 5.71 1.07 2.89
N TYR A 328 4.91 0.89 1.84
CA TYR A 328 5.40 0.28 0.59
C TYR A 328 6.27 1.27 -0.20
N ARG A 329 5.85 2.54 -0.25
CA ARG A 329 6.63 3.64 -0.85
C ARG A 329 8.03 3.71 -0.23
N ASP A 330 8.12 3.72 1.10
CA ASP A 330 9.39 3.93 1.78
C ASP A 330 10.22 2.63 1.90
N PHE A 331 9.58 1.46 1.90
CA PHE A 331 10.26 0.17 1.68
C PHE A 331 10.97 0.14 0.31
N VAL A 332 10.28 0.53 -0.78
CA VAL A 332 10.87 0.56 -2.12
C VAL A 332 12.04 1.55 -2.17
N ARG A 333 11.92 2.72 -1.55
CA ARG A 333 13.04 3.67 -1.44
C ARG A 333 14.23 3.09 -0.66
N ALA A 334 13.97 2.36 0.43
CA ALA A 334 15.02 1.68 1.18
C ALA A 334 15.72 0.60 0.35
N ALA A 335 14.97 -0.15 -0.45
CA ALA A 335 15.51 -1.13 -1.39
C ALA A 335 16.35 -0.47 -2.51
N LEU A 336 15.89 0.65 -3.08
CA LEU A 336 16.67 1.43 -4.06
C LEU A 336 17.98 1.98 -3.48
N ARG A 337 17.98 2.43 -2.22
CA ARG A 337 19.22 2.82 -1.51
C ARG A 337 20.19 1.67 -1.40
N ARG A 338 19.71 0.48 -1.05
CA ARG A 338 20.54 -0.73 -0.98
C ARG A 338 21.10 -1.10 -2.35
N ALA A 339 20.29 -1.00 -3.40
CA ALA A 339 20.70 -1.26 -4.78
C ALA A 339 21.73 -0.23 -5.31
N GLY A 340 21.88 0.91 -4.65
CA GLY A 340 22.71 2.03 -5.13
C GLY A 340 22.11 2.76 -6.33
N THR A 341 20.79 2.62 -6.56
CA THR A 341 20.09 3.15 -7.74
C THR A 341 19.09 4.27 -7.40
N GLU A 342 19.01 4.70 -6.13
CA GLU A 342 18.19 5.85 -5.74
C GLU A 342 18.70 7.13 -6.41
N ARG A 343 17.85 7.75 -7.24
CA ARG A 343 18.09 9.10 -7.75
C ARG A 343 17.46 10.13 -6.83
N ALA A 344 18.13 11.27 -6.65
CA ALA A 344 17.54 12.40 -5.94
C ALA A 344 16.22 12.81 -6.60
N PRO A 345 15.19 13.21 -5.85
CA PRO A 345 13.93 13.65 -6.43
C PRO A 345 14.19 14.84 -7.36
N GLU A 346 13.69 14.76 -8.60
CA GLU A 346 13.61 15.94 -9.47
C GLU A 346 12.69 16.95 -8.78
N VAL A 347 13.27 18.05 -8.33
CA VAL A 347 12.49 19.20 -7.88
C VAL A 347 11.79 19.73 -9.12
N ALA A 348 10.47 19.55 -9.20
CA ALA A 348 9.66 20.17 -10.23
C ALA A 348 9.82 21.69 -10.10
N ALA A 349 10.64 22.28 -10.97
CA ALA A 349 10.76 23.72 -11.10
C ALA A 349 9.42 24.25 -11.61
N VAL A 350 8.60 24.78 -10.70
CA VAL A 350 7.45 25.58 -11.09
C VAL A 350 8.01 26.90 -11.60
N SER A 351 8.04 27.06 -12.92
CA SER A 351 8.38 28.32 -13.57
C SER A 351 7.32 29.37 -13.23
N GLU A 352 7.69 30.38 -12.42
CA GLU A 352 6.93 31.62 -12.28
C GLU A 352 7.04 32.42 -13.59
N GLU A 353 6.11 32.22 -14.51
CA GLU A 353 5.73 33.23 -15.48
C GLU A 353 4.28 33.58 -15.23
N VAL A 354 4.03 34.74 -14.61
CA VAL A 354 3.02 35.75 -14.97
C VAL A 354 3.12 36.87 -13.93
N ARG A 355 3.63 38.04 -14.33
CA ARG A 355 3.09 39.37 -13.96
C ARG A 355 3.81 40.46 -14.75
N GLY A 356 3.36 40.63 -15.98
CA GLY A 356 3.52 41.87 -16.74
C GLY A 356 2.13 42.39 -17.11
N VAL A 357 1.55 43.25 -16.28
CA VAL A 357 0.59 44.28 -16.72
C VAL A 357 0.89 45.52 -15.91
N GLY A 358 1.46 46.52 -16.58
CA GLY A 358 1.74 47.82 -15.99
C GLY A 358 0.54 48.77 -16.04
N SER A 359 0.71 49.85 -15.27
CA SER A 359 0.22 51.23 -15.46
C SER A 359 -0.52 51.77 -14.23
N PRO A 360 -0.55 53.10 -14.02
CA PRO A 360 0.59 53.97 -13.80
C PRO A 360 0.46 54.70 -12.45
N GLY A 361 1.58 55.24 -11.97
CA GLY A 361 1.65 55.99 -10.72
C GLY A 361 0.81 57.26 -10.74
N MET A 362 0.11 57.49 -9.63
CA MET A 362 -0.34 58.81 -9.21
C MET A 362 0.01 58.94 -7.73
N GLY A 363 1.05 59.73 -7.45
CA GLY A 363 1.47 60.03 -6.10
C GLY A 363 0.56 61.06 -5.45
N ILE A 364 0.30 60.90 -4.16
CA ILE A 364 0.07 62.03 -3.25
C ILE A 364 0.42 61.64 -1.82
N HIS A 365 0.99 62.65 -1.16
CA HIS A 365 1.65 62.68 0.14
C HIS A 365 0.73 62.54 1.36
N ALA A 366 1.40 62.14 2.45
CA ALA A 366 1.28 62.63 3.83
C ALA A 366 0.13 62.13 4.72
N GLY A 367 0.53 61.77 5.95
CA GLY A 367 -0.31 61.98 7.13
C GLY A 367 -0.20 60.91 8.20
N ASP A 368 0.85 60.97 9.02
CA ASP A 368 0.83 60.44 10.39
C ASP A 368 -0.38 60.96 11.16
N ALA A 369 -1.10 60.10 11.89
CA ALA A 369 -1.76 60.48 13.13
C ALA A 369 -2.04 59.27 14.03
N ARG A 370 -1.61 59.42 15.28
CA ARG A 370 -1.68 58.48 16.40
C ARG A 370 -3.07 58.44 17.06
N ALA A 371 -3.35 57.26 17.60
CA ALA A 371 -3.83 56.98 18.98
C ALA A 371 -5.27 57.32 19.44
N ALA A 372 -5.69 56.47 20.39
CA ALA A 372 -6.81 56.53 21.34
C ALA A 372 -8.21 56.23 20.76
N GLY A 373 -9.07 55.42 21.37
CA GLY A 373 -9.05 54.71 22.65
C GLY A 373 -10.49 54.33 23.04
N ARG A 374 -10.59 53.38 23.99
CA ARG A 374 -11.70 53.13 24.94
C ARG A 374 -12.95 52.35 24.50
N ASP A 375 -13.11 51.22 25.21
CA ASP A 375 -14.24 50.83 26.07
C ASP A 375 -15.67 50.83 25.50
N SER A 376 -16.25 49.64 25.30
CA SER A 376 -17.15 49.02 26.30
C SER A 376 -17.77 47.71 25.79
N PRO A 377 -18.11 46.76 26.69
CA PRO A 377 -18.62 45.44 26.36
C PRO A 377 -20.16 45.39 26.32
N LEU A 378 -20.72 44.50 25.50
CA LEU A 378 -22.13 44.10 25.58
C LEU A 378 -22.22 42.62 25.94
N THR A 379 -22.85 42.39 27.08
CA THR A 379 -23.14 41.11 27.72
C THR A 379 -24.53 40.59 27.35
N LEU A 380 -24.58 39.29 27.01
CA LEU A 380 -25.61 38.27 27.35
C LEU A 380 -27.02 38.34 26.67
N PRO A 381 -27.84 37.25 26.67
CA PRO A 381 -27.68 35.94 27.34
C PRO A 381 -27.96 34.66 26.50
N SER A 382 -27.53 33.52 27.03
CA SER A 382 -28.01 32.16 26.74
C SER A 382 -29.39 31.88 27.38
N PRO A 383 -30.16 30.91 26.87
CA PRO A 383 -31.09 30.14 27.70
C PRO A 383 -30.67 28.67 27.83
N GLN A 384 -30.87 28.16 29.04
CA GLN A 384 -30.69 26.78 29.48
C GLN A 384 -31.77 25.83 28.97
N ALA A 385 -31.36 24.57 28.87
CA ALA A 385 -32.03 23.30 29.14
C ALA A 385 -33.56 23.24 29.40
N GLY A 386 -34.17 22.21 28.80
CA GLY A 386 -35.39 21.58 29.27
C GLY A 386 -35.39 20.10 28.87
N GLU A 387 -35.31 19.23 29.87
CA GLU A 387 -35.54 17.79 29.78
C GLU A 387 -37.00 17.48 29.41
N GLY A 388 -37.19 16.36 28.72
CA GLY A 388 -38.47 15.73 28.41
C GLY A 388 -38.25 14.31 27.92
#